data_AF-A0A538SVM7-F1
#
_entry.id   AF-A0A538SVM7-F1
#
_cell.length_a   1.000
_cell.length_b   1.000
_cell.length_c   1.000
_cell.angle_alpha   90.00
_cell.angle_beta   90.00
_cell.angle_gamma   90.00
#
_symmetry.space_group_name_H-M   'P 1'
#
loop_
_entity.id
_entity.type
_entity.pdbx_description
1 polymer ?
#
loop_
_entity_poly.entity_id
_entity_poly.type
_entity_poly.pdbx_seq_one_letter_code
_entity_poly.pdbx_strand_id
1 'polypeptide(L)'
;MTQESDRLEALAAEADTALEDGEYEIALGLFEDLLRQDPEHWGALLGRAECLHLLWRTDEALKAVRALAPPDAEEDDPERIELEGM
;
A
#
# COMPACT_ATOMS: atom_id res chain seq x y z
N MET A 1 24.73 7.99 -14.14
CA MET A 1 23.71 8.27 -13.12
C MET A 1 22.63 7.21 -13.30
N THR A 2 22.75 6.06 -12.64
CA THR A 2 21.74 4.98 -12.71
C THR A 2 21.72 4.07 -11.47
N GLN A 3 22.62 4.26 -10.50
CA GLN A 3 22.73 3.32 -9.38
C GLN A 3 21.55 3.41 -8.39
N GLU A 4 20.92 4.58 -8.27
CA GLU A 4 19.78 4.80 -7.38
C GLU A 4 18.52 4.09 -7.91
N SER A 5 18.22 4.21 -9.21
CA SER A 5 17.07 3.55 -9.83
C SER A 5 17.18 2.02 -9.79
N ASP A 6 18.35 1.46 -10.10
CA ASP A 6 18.60 0.00 -10.02
C ASP A 6 18.36 -0.54 -8.60
N ARG A 7 18.76 0.23 -7.58
CA ARG A 7 18.57 -0.12 -6.18
C ARG A 7 17.09 -0.12 -5.79
N LEU A 8 16.33 0.87 -6.26
CA LEU A 8 14.88 0.94 -6.02
C LEU A 8 14.14 -0.22 -6.71
N GLU A 9 14.50 -0.53 -7.95
CA GLU A 9 13.93 -1.68 -8.66
C GLU A 9 14.20 -3.01 -7.92
N ALA A 10 15.41 -3.18 -7.38
CA ALA A 10 15.75 -4.35 -6.57
C ALA A 10 14.91 -4.43 -5.28
N LEU A 11 14.69 -3.30 -4.62
CA LEU A 11 13.92 -3.20 -3.38
C LEU A 11 12.43 -3.46 -3.62
N ALA A 12 11.91 -3.03 -4.78
CA ALA A 12 10.55 -3.35 -5.21
C ALA A 12 10.37 -4.85 -5.50
N ALA A 13 11.34 -5.48 -6.17
CA ALA A 13 11.30 -6.92 -6.44
C ALA A 13 11.40 -7.77 -5.15
N GLU A 14 12.21 -7.33 -4.18
CA GLU A 14 12.30 -7.99 -2.87
C GLU A 14 10.99 -7.86 -2.08
N ALA A 15 10.36 -6.68 -2.12
CA ALA A 15 9.08 -6.43 -1.47
C ALA A 15 7.95 -7.29 -2.08
N ASP A 16 7.92 -7.43 -3.40
CA ASP A 16 6.96 -8.28 -4.13
C ASP A 16 7.13 -9.76 -3.74
N THR A 17 8.38 -10.23 -3.68
CA THR A 17 8.69 -11.60 -3.24
C THR A 17 8.21 -11.85 -1.80
N ALA A 18 8.46 -10.91 -0.90
CA ALA A 18 7.99 -11.02 0.49
C ALA A 18 6.46 -10.99 0.60
N LEU A 19 5.78 -10.26 -0.29
CA LEU A 19 4.32 -10.27 -0.43
C LEU A 19 3.81 -11.66 -0.83
N GLU A 20 4.42 -12.28 -1.84
CA GLU A 20 4.07 -13.61 -2.32
C GLU A 20 4.32 -14.71 -1.27
N ASP A 21 5.38 -14.56 -0.45
CA ASP A 21 5.70 -15.51 0.64
C ASP A 21 4.75 -15.35 1.85
N GLY A 22 3.93 -14.29 1.87
CA GLY A 22 3.02 -13.98 2.96
C GLY A 22 3.68 -13.21 4.11
N GLU A 23 4.92 -12.76 3.94
CA GLU A 23 5.67 -11.94 4.88
C GLU A 23 5.27 -10.46 4.77
N TYR A 24 3.97 -10.17 4.93
CA TYR A 24 3.38 -8.85 4.68
C TYR A 24 3.98 -7.73 5.54
N GLU A 25 4.45 -8.02 6.75
CA GLU A 25 5.14 -7.03 7.59
C GLU A 25 6.51 -6.63 7.03
N ILE A 26 7.23 -7.58 6.43
CA ILE A 26 8.53 -7.34 5.80
C ILE A 26 8.33 -6.60 4.49
N ALA A 27 7.40 -7.07 3.66
CA ALA A 27 7.02 -6.40 2.41
C ALA A 27 6.60 -4.95 2.65
N LEU A 28 5.79 -4.70 3.68
CA LEU A 28 5.39 -3.35 4.08
C LEU A 28 6.61 -2.47 4.40
N GLY A 29 7.56 -2.99 5.18
CA GLY A 29 8.78 -2.25 5.53
C GLY A 29 9.64 -1.90 4.32
N LEU A 30 9.72 -2.81 3.34
CA LEU A 30 10.45 -2.60 2.08
C LEU A 30 9.75 -1.54 1.21
N PHE A 31 8.43 -1.62 1.03
CA PHE A 31 7.70 -0.58 0.30
C PHE A 31 7.81 0.78 0.97
N GLU A 32 7.76 0.86 2.30
CA GLU A 32 7.97 2.12 3.01
C GLU A 32 9.39 2.69 2.84
N ASP A 33 10.42 1.85 2.76
CA ASP A 33 11.79 2.29 2.49
C ASP A 33 11.97 2.77 1.04
N LEU A 34 11.28 2.12 0.08
CA LEU A 34 11.21 2.60 -1.29
C LEU A 34 10.57 3.99 -1.36
N LEU A 35 9.45 4.18 -0.67
CA LEU A 35 8.70 5.44 -0.65
C LEU A 35 9.43 6.58 0.05
N ARG A 36 10.39 6.28 0.95
CA ARG A 36 11.27 7.32 1.51
C ARG A 36 12.22 7.89 0.48
N GLN A 37 12.63 7.09 -0.50
CA GLN A 37 13.55 7.48 -1.56
C GLN A 37 12.79 8.05 -2.76
N ASP A 38 11.70 7.40 -3.15
CA ASP A 38 10.82 7.81 -4.23
C ASP A 38 9.35 7.82 -3.75
N PRO A 39 8.89 8.93 -3.16
CA PRO A 39 7.54 9.03 -2.58
C PRO A 39 6.43 9.00 -3.63
N GLU A 40 6.77 9.19 -4.91
CA GLU A 40 5.83 9.16 -6.04
C GLU A 40 5.82 7.79 -6.74
N HIS A 41 6.55 6.80 -6.22
CA HIS A 41 6.66 5.48 -6.81
C HIS A 41 5.35 4.70 -6.70
N TRP A 42 4.58 4.73 -7.79
CA TRP A 42 3.25 4.12 -7.86
C TRP A 42 3.20 2.66 -7.40
N GLY A 43 4.16 1.84 -7.82
CA GLY A 43 4.19 0.41 -7.46
C GLY A 43 4.35 0.18 -5.95
N ALA A 44 5.08 1.05 -5.24
CA ALA A 44 5.26 0.88 -3.80
C ALA A 44 4.11 1.45 -3.00
N LEU A 45 3.47 2.50 -3.49
CA LEU A 45 2.24 3.01 -2.91
C LEU A 45 1.13 1.95 -2.95
N LEU A 46 1.01 1.24 -4.10
CA LEU A 46 0.08 0.13 -4.25
C LEU A 46 0.46 -1.06 -3.35
N GLY A 47 1.73 -1.50 -3.39
CA GLY A 47 2.21 -2.61 -2.57
C GLY A 47 2.05 -2.35 -1.06
N ARG A 48 2.29 -1.12 -0.60
CA ARG A 48 2.05 -0.69 0.79
C ARG A 48 0.57 -0.84 1.17
N ALA A 49 -0.34 -0.35 0.33
CA ALA A 49 -1.77 -0.45 0.58
C ALA A 49 -2.25 -1.91 0.64
N GLU A 50 -1.74 -2.74 -0.27
CA GLU A 50 -2.04 -4.18 -0.31
C GLU A 50 -1.52 -4.90 0.94
N CYS A 51 -0.28 -4.64 1.37
CA CYS A 51 0.28 -5.18 2.61
C CYS A 51 -0.55 -4.79 3.83
N LEU A 52 -0.97 -3.53 3.95
CA LEU A 52 -1.82 -3.06 5.05
C LEU A 52 -3.19 -3.74 5.04
N HIS A 53 -3.75 -3.99 3.84
CA HIS A 53 -4.99 -4.73 3.69
C HIS A 53 -4.85 -6.20 4.16
N LEU A 54 -3.79 -6.88 3.72
CA LEU A 54 -3.50 -8.28 4.06
C LEU A 54 -3.15 -8.47 5.54
N LEU A 55 -2.57 -7.45 6.19
CA LEU A 55 -2.32 -7.41 7.64
C LEU A 55 -3.57 -7.11 8.48
N TRP A 56 -4.77 -7.04 7.87
CA TRP A 56 -6.01 -6.66 8.54
C TRP A 56 -5.97 -5.25 9.16
N ARG A 57 -5.02 -4.40 8.75
CA ARG A 57 -4.89 -3.00 9.16
C ARG A 57 -5.71 -2.10 8.23
N THR A 58 -7.00 -2.42 8.12
CA THR A 58 -7.90 -1.82 7.11
C THR A 58 -8.03 -0.30 7.24
N ASP A 59 -8.01 0.25 8.47
CA ASP A 59 -8.05 1.70 8.71
C ASP A 59 -6.83 2.43 8.11
N GLU A 60 -5.64 1.83 8.26
CA GLU A 60 -4.40 2.39 7.74
C GLU A 60 -4.27 2.19 6.22
N ALA A 61 -4.72 1.04 5.71
CA ALA A 61 -4.81 0.78 4.28
C ALA A 61 -5.70 1.82 3.59
N LEU A 62 -6.86 2.12 4.18
CA LEU A 62 -7.82 3.07 3.63
C LEU A 62 -7.25 4.49 3.61
N LYS A 63 -6.56 4.91 4.67
CA LYS A 63 -5.84 6.20 4.70
C LYS A 63 -4.74 6.26 3.66
N ALA A 64 -3.98 5.18 3.47
CA ALA A 64 -2.91 5.12 2.47
C ALA A 64 -3.46 5.21 1.04
N VAL A 65 -4.56 4.51 0.74
CA VAL A 65 -5.23 4.56 -0.57
C VAL A 65 -5.86 5.93 -0.83
N ARG A 66 -6.48 6.56 0.19
CA ARG A 66 -7.02 7.92 0.05
C ARG A 66 -5.96 8.98 -0.20
N ALA A 67 -4.75 8.79 0.33
CA ALA A 67 -3.64 9.69 0.03
C ALA A 67 -3.14 9.53 -1.42
N LEU A 68 -3.47 8.40 -2.07
CA LEU A 68 -3.16 8.12 -3.48
C LEU A 68 -4.18 8.69 -4.44
N ALA A 69 -5.45 8.61 -4.07
CA ALA A 69 -6.53 9.20 -4.84
C ALA A 69 -6.57 10.72 -4.60
N PRO A 70 -6.99 11.53 -5.59
CA PRO A 70 -7.31 12.92 -5.33
C PRO A 70 -8.39 13.00 -4.22
N PRO A 71 -8.33 14.02 -3.34
CA PRO A 71 -9.26 14.17 -2.22
C PRO A 71 -10.73 14.28 -2.63
N ASP A 72 -11.01 14.49 -3.93
CA ASP A 72 -12.34 14.51 -4.54
C ASP A 72 -12.89 13.13 -4.92
N ALA A 73 -12.15 12.03 -4.67
CA ALA A 73 -12.73 10.69 -4.76
C ALA A 73 -13.68 10.49 -3.57
N GLU A 74 -14.93 10.96 -3.77
CA GLU A 74 -16.07 10.85 -2.85
C GLU A 74 -16.09 9.50 -2.12
N GLU A 75 -15.93 9.56 -0.80
CA GLU A 75 -16.40 8.52 0.11
C GLU A 75 -17.91 8.68 0.31
N ASP A 76 -18.71 8.53 -0.74
CA ASP A 76 -20.16 8.43 -0.58
C ASP A 76 -20.56 6.95 -0.62
N ASP A 77 -20.25 6.23 0.47
CA ASP A 77 -20.99 5.03 0.83
C ASP A 77 -21.33 5.08 2.34
N PRO A 78 -22.22 6.00 2.77
CA PRO A 78 -22.89 5.91 4.06
C PRO A 78 -23.86 4.70 4.16
N GLU A 79 -24.10 3.96 3.08
CA GLU A 79 -24.96 2.77 3.05
C GLU A 79 -24.22 1.46 3.34
N ARG A 80 -23.36 1.44 4.37
CA ARG A 80 -23.24 0.20 5.17
C ARG A 80 -24.54 0.07 5.98
N ILE A 81 -25.64 -0.18 5.27
CA ILE A 81 -26.95 -0.48 5.84
C ILE A 81 -26.71 -1.56 6.88
N GLU A 82 -27.03 -1.19 8.10
CA GLU A 82 -27.02 -2.05 9.27
C GLU A 82 -27.69 -3.37 8.90
N LEU A 83 -26.95 -4.47 9.08
CA LEU A 83 -27.49 -5.82 9.13
C LEU A 83 -28.30 -5.99 10.44
N GLU A 84 -29.19 -5.06 10.75
CA GLU A 84 -30.17 -5.22 11.81
C GLU A 84 -31.38 -5.92 11.22
N GLY A 85 -31.49 -7.21 11.57
CA GLY A 85 -32.62 -8.02 11.19
C GLY A 85 -33.94 -7.44 11.68
N MET A 86 -34.92 -7.44 10.78
CA MET A 86 -36.35 -7.56 11.09
C MET A 86 -37.02 -8.39 9.99
#